data_AF-A0A6N7AE64-F1
#
_entry.id   AF-A0A6N7AE64-F1
#
_cell.length_a   1.000
_cell.length_b   1.000
_cell.length_c   1.000
_cell.angle_alpha   90.00
_cell.angle_beta   90.00
_cell.angle_gamma   90.00
#
_symmetry.space_group_name_H-M   'P 1'
#
loop_
_entity.id
_entity.type
_entity.pdbx_description
1 polymer ?
#
loop_
_entity_poly.entity_id
_entity_poly.type
_entity_poly.pdbx_seq_one_letter_code
_entity_poly.pdbx_strand_id
1 'polypeptide(L)'
;MHALVLNGHVIQTHDFDAEQPPVLVAQKGVWLPLHLVDAPEYDARTHDLVHQEILYETVVERRPIATLRTDATARLIAAVKADAGRMIVALYPDWKQRNMTARAVALLRKGEANWTAAESAEAAILEAAWAWITAVRTESDAIEADIAALANDQMDGLTWSERWPVPLA
;
A
#
# COMPACT_ATOMS: atom_id res chain seq x y z
N MET A 1 18.58 -1.75 -20.26
CA MET A 1 17.28 -1.31 -20.77
C MET A 1 17.42 -0.50 -22.05
N HIS A 2 16.59 -0.79 -23.05
CA HIS A 2 16.51 -0.08 -24.32
C HIS A 2 15.05 0.35 -24.58
N ALA A 3 14.87 1.44 -25.32
CA ALA A 3 13.56 1.94 -25.74
C ALA A 3 13.43 1.89 -27.27
N LEU A 4 12.31 1.38 -27.75
CA LEU A 4 11.90 1.44 -29.15
C LEU A 4 11.33 2.83 -29.41
N VAL A 5 12.05 3.60 -30.22
CA VAL A 5 11.67 4.95 -30.61
C VAL A 5 11.23 4.94 -32.08
N LEU A 6 10.03 5.47 -32.32
CA LEU A 6 9.49 5.67 -33.67
C LEU A 6 8.97 7.11 -33.76
N ASN A 7 9.42 7.85 -34.77
CA ASN A 7 9.04 9.25 -34.99
C ASN A 7 9.30 10.16 -33.76
N GLY A 8 10.36 9.89 -32.99
CA GLY A 8 10.69 10.66 -31.79
C GLY A 8 9.87 10.29 -30.54
N HIS A 9 8.98 9.30 -30.62
CA HIS A 9 8.18 8.83 -29.50
C HIS A 9 8.59 7.44 -29.05
N VAL A 10 8.58 7.22 -27.74
CA VAL A 10 8.82 5.92 -27.12
C VAL A 10 7.54 5.09 -27.22
N ILE A 11 7.64 3.93 -27.85
CA ILE A 11 6.50 3.01 -28.01
C ILE A 11 6.62 1.81 -27.09
N GLN A 12 7.84 1.34 -26.83
CA GLN A 12 8.08 0.14 -26.05
C GLN A 12 9.44 0.22 -25.34
N THR A 13 9.54 -0.35 -24.15
CA THR A 13 10.82 -0.58 -23.47
C THR A 13 11.08 -2.08 -23.35
N HIS A 14 12.35 -2.47 -23.42
CA HIS A 14 12.76 -3.87 -23.31
C HIS A 14 14.18 -3.98 -22.74
N ASP A 15 14.41 -5.01 -21.94
CA ASP A 15 15.76 -5.41 -21.52
C ASP A 15 16.24 -6.53 -22.44
N PHE A 16 17.37 -6.31 -23.09
CA PHE A 16 18.02 -7.32 -23.92
C PHE A 16 19.17 -7.93 -23.10
N ASP A 17 19.22 -9.26 -23.06
CA ASP A 17 20.32 -10.00 -22.42
C ASP A 17 21.61 -9.99 -23.26
N ALA A 18 21.53 -9.55 -24.53
CA ALA A 18 22.66 -9.45 -25.45
C ALA A 18 23.29 -8.05 -25.41
N GLU A 19 24.60 -7.96 -25.70
CA GLU A 19 25.36 -6.69 -25.72
C GLU A 19 24.80 -5.65 -26.71
N GLN A 20 24.01 -6.07 -27.72
CA GLN A 20 23.35 -5.17 -28.66
C GLN A 20 21.89 -5.62 -28.94
N PRO A 21 20.95 -4.66 -29.07
CA PRO A 21 19.57 -4.97 -29.40
C PRO A 21 19.45 -5.50 -30.85
N PRO A 22 18.41 -6.30 -31.16
CA PRO A 22 18.19 -6.82 -32.50
C PRO A 22 17.88 -5.68 -33.48
N VAL A 23 18.49 -5.77 -34.68
CA VAL A 23 18.21 -4.84 -35.78
C VAL A 23 16.76 -5.00 -36.23
N LEU A 24 16.01 -3.90 -36.17
CA LEU A 24 14.62 -3.87 -36.64
C LEU A 24 14.58 -3.87 -38.16
N VAL A 25 13.67 -4.66 -38.74
CA VAL A 25 13.41 -4.64 -40.18
C VAL A 25 12.86 -3.25 -40.55
N ALA A 26 13.31 -2.72 -41.69
CA ALA A 26 13.08 -1.34 -42.14
C ALA A 26 11.66 -0.82 -41.84
N GLN A 27 11.59 0.41 -41.32
CA GLN A 27 10.39 1.19 -40.93
C GLN A 27 9.75 0.91 -39.55
N LYS A 28 10.37 0.15 -38.64
CA LYS A 28 9.81 -0.15 -37.31
C LYS A 28 10.39 0.62 -36.12
N GLY A 29 11.15 1.69 -36.37
CA GLY A 29 11.80 2.49 -35.32
C GLY A 29 13.23 2.05 -35.04
N VAL A 30 13.83 2.62 -33.99
CA VAL A 30 15.21 2.35 -33.57
C VAL A 30 15.20 2.02 -32.08
N TRP A 31 15.91 0.96 -31.69
CA TRP A 31 16.21 0.72 -30.28
C TRP A 31 17.33 1.64 -29.84
N LEU A 32 17.04 2.53 -28.89
CA LEU A 32 18.03 3.41 -28.28
C LEU A 32 18.33 2.95 -26.84
N PRO A 33 19.60 2.99 -26.41
CA PRO A 33 19.95 2.66 -25.04
C PRO A 33 19.25 3.60 -24.05
N LEU A 34 18.80 3.06 -22.93
CA LEU A 34 18.18 3.83 -21.86
C LEU A 34 19.16 3.93 -20.69
N HIS A 35 19.67 5.13 -20.45
CA HIS A 35 20.40 5.44 -19.23
C HIS A 35 19.49 6.20 -18.27
N LEU A 36 19.19 5.56 -17.13
CA LEU A 36 18.56 6.23 -16.00
C LEU A 36 19.63 7.15 -15.38
N VAL A 37 19.44 8.46 -15.48
CA VAL A 37 20.31 9.44 -14.81
C VAL A 37 19.71 9.74 -13.45
N ASP A 38 20.54 9.64 -12.39
CA ASP A 38 20.16 10.05 -11.05
C ASP A 38 19.88 11.57 -11.01
N ALA A 39 18.67 11.91 -10.56
CA ALA A 39 18.07 13.19 -10.15
C ALA A 39 18.57 14.53 -10.76
N PRO A 40 17.68 15.37 -11.36
CA PRO A 40 17.99 16.78 -11.61
C PRO A 40 18.01 17.61 -10.31
N GLU A 41 18.82 18.68 -10.28
CA GLU A 41 18.76 19.71 -9.24
C GLU A 41 17.37 20.36 -9.16
N TYR A 42 16.89 20.49 -7.93
CA TYR A 42 15.58 20.98 -7.53
C TYR A 42 15.39 22.49 -7.82
N ASP A 43 14.30 22.88 -8.51
CA ASP A 43 13.82 24.27 -8.59
C ASP A 43 12.54 24.44 -7.74
N ALA A 44 12.65 25.22 -6.68
CA ALA A 44 11.61 25.43 -5.67
C ALA A 44 10.42 26.30 -6.13
N ARG A 45 10.50 26.99 -7.29
CA ARG A 45 9.56 28.05 -7.65
C ARG A 45 8.43 27.64 -8.59
N THR A 46 8.68 26.71 -9.50
CA THR A 46 7.74 26.45 -10.60
C THR A 46 6.83 25.26 -10.38
N HIS A 47 7.17 24.31 -9.50
CA HIS A 47 6.37 23.11 -9.19
C HIS A 47 5.75 22.38 -10.41
N ASP A 48 6.33 22.58 -11.60
CA ASP A 48 5.96 22.04 -12.92
C ASP A 48 7.14 22.43 -13.86
N LEU A 49 7.69 21.60 -14.75
CA LEU A 49 7.11 20.59 -15.62
C LEU A 49 8.09 19.45 -15.96
N VAL A 50 7.48 18.34 -16.37
CA VAL A 50 8.02 17.27 -17.21
C VAL A 50 8.62 17.84 -18.49
N HIS A 51 9.90 17.56 -18.75
CA HIS A 51 10.52 17.72 -20.06
C HIS A 51 11.01 16.35 -20.53
N GLN A 52 10.49 15.86 -21.65
CA GLN A 52 11.14 14.79 -22.39
C GLN A 52 12.12 15.47 -23.33
N GLU A 53 13.38 15.59 -22.90
CA GLU A 53 14.44 16.03 -23.79
C GLU A 53 15.07 14.80 -24.44
N ILE A 54 14.99 14.73 -25.76
CA ILE A 54 15.76 13.76 -26.55
C ILE A 54 17.14 14.37 -26.72
N LEU A 55 18.06 14.11 -25.78
CA LEU A 55 19.48 14.17 -26.12
C LEU A 55 19.83 12.85 -26.80
N TYR A 56 20.47 12.96 -27.97
CA TYR A 56 21.00 11.88 -28.77
C TYR A 56 21.35 10.64 -27.93
N GLU A 57 20.72 9.50 -28.28
CA GLU A 57 20.90 8.15 -27.69
C GLU A 57 20.30 7.85 -26.32
N THR A 58 19.63 8.76 -25.60
CA THR A 58 19.03 8.43 -24.28
C THR A 58 17.58 8.89 -24.16
N VAL A 59 16.68 7.98 -23.78
CA VAL A 59 15.34 8.33 -23.30
C VAL A 59 15.42 8.39 -21.76
N VAL A 60 14.94 9.46 -21.14
CA VAL A 60 14.86 9.57 -19.68
C VAL A 60 13.38 9.58 -19.29
N GLU A 61 12.87 8.48 -18.72
CA GLU A 61 11.52 8.45 -18.16
C GLU A 61 11.54 9.14 -16.79
N ARG A 62 11.11 10.40 -16.75
CA ARG A 62 10.95 11.15 -15.50
C ARG A 62 9.51 11.03 -15.02
N ARG A 63 9.30 10.19 -13.99
CA ARG A 63 7.99 10.12 -13.31
C ARG A 63 7.79 11.38 -12.46
N PRO A 64 6.59 11.96 -12.43
CA PRO A 64 6.31 13.06 -11.52
C PRO A 64 6.53 12.62 -10.07
N ILE A 65 7.15 13.47 -9.25
CA ILE A 65 7.38 13.22 -7.81
C ILE A 65 6.05 12.89 -7.09
N ALA A 66 4.94 13.49 -7.53
CA ALA A 66 3.61 13.19 -7.04
C ALA A 66 3.25 11.69 -7.12
N THR A 67 3.65 11.00 -8.20
CA THR A 67 3.40 9.56 -8.40
C THR A 67 4.25 8.69 -7.47
N LEU A 68 5.50 9.09 -7.21
CA LEU A 68 6.38 8.37 -6.28
C LEU A 68 5.89 8.47 -4.82
N ARG A 69 5.36 9.64 -4.44
CA ARG A 69 4.75 9.85 -3.12
C ARG A 69 3.52 8.95 -2.94
N THR A 70 2.61 8.91 -3.90
CA THR A 70 1.42 8.08 -3.82
C THR A 70 1.75 6.59 -3.67
N ASP A 71 2.79 6.13 -4.37
CA ASP A 71 3.24 4.72 -4.29
C ASP A 71 3.87 4.39 -2.93
N ALA A 72 4.67 5.31 -2.36
CA ALA A 72 5.24 5.14 -1.02
C ALA A 72 4.14 5.12 0.06
N THR A 73 3.19 6.06 0.01
CA THR A 73 2.08 6.14 0.96
C THR A 73 1.21 4.88 0.87
N ALA A 74 0.87 4.44 -0.35
CA ALA A 74 0.08 3.23 -0.56
C ALA A 74 0.78 1.98 0.01
N ARG A 75 2.10 1.86 -0.15
CA ARG A 75 2.87 0.74 0.42
C ARG A 75 2.87 0.74 1.94
N LEU A 76 3.04 1.89 2.59
CA LEU A 76 2.99 1.99 4.04
C LEU A 76 1.60 1.69 4.58
N ILE A 77 0.55 2.26 3.98
CA ILE A 77 -0.85 1.97 4.34
C ILE A 77 -1.14 0.47 4.20
N ALA A 78 -0.70 -0.17 3.11
CA ALA A 78 -0.85 -1.61 2.94
C ALA A 78 -0.11 -2.42 4.01
N ALA A 79 1.08 -1.98 4.42
CA ALA A 79 1.86 -2.63 5.48
C ALA A 79 1.17 -2.53 6.86
N VAL A 80 0.61 -1.37 7.19
CA VAL A 80 -0.17 -1.14 8.43
C VAL A 80 -1.39 -2.06 8.45
N LYS A 81 -2.18 -2.09 7.37
CA LYS A 81 -3.36 -2.98 7.26
C LYS A 81 -2.99 -4.45 7.38
N ALA A 82 -1.90 -4.85 6.75
CA ALA A 82 -1.43 -6.22 6.83
C ALA A 82 -1.03 -6.59 8.27
N ASP A 83 -0.40 -5.68 9.00
CA ASP A 83 -0.01 -5.90 10.40
C ASP A 83 -1.22 -5.98 11.34
N ALA A 84 -2.15 -5.03 11.24
CA ALA A 84 -3.42 -5.06 11.96
C ALA A 84 -4.19 -6.36 11.70
N GLY A 85 -4.26 -6.79 10.43
CA GLY A 85 -4.87 -8.06 10.04
C GLY A 85 -4.18 -9.28 10.66
N ARG A 86 -2.84 -9.32 10.65
CA ARG A 86 -2.07 -10.39 11.30
C ARG A 86 -2.36 -10.47 12.79
N MET A 87 -2.40 -9.35 13.49
CA MET A 87 -2.69 -9.30 14.93
C MET A 87 -4.09 -9.83 15.25
N ILE A 88 -5.09 -9.38 14.49
CA ILE A 88 -6.48 -9.83 14.68
C ILE A 88 -6.57 -11.34 14.46
N VAL A 89 -6.01 -11.86 13.37
CA VAL A 89 -6.10 -13.29 13.03
C VAL A 89 -5.29 -14.17 13.99
N ALA A 90 -4.19 -13.67 14.55
CA ALA A 90 -3.39 -14.40 15.53
C ALA A 90 -4.19 -14.72 16.80
N LEU A 91 -5.01 -13.78 17.27
CA LEU A 91 -5.83 -13.96 18.48
C LEU A 91 -7.22 -14.55 18.16
N TYR A 92 -7.85 -14.02 17.11
CA TYR A 92 -9.18 -14.39 16.64
C TYR A 92 -9.11 -14.83 15.17
N PRO A 93 -8.79 -16.11 14.90
CA PRO A 93 -8.82 -16.64 13.54
C PRO A 93 -10.20 -16.50 12.90
N ASP A 94 -10.26 -16.53 11.57
CA ASP A 94 -11.50 -16.41 10.78
C ASP A 94 -12.65 -17.28 11.29
N TRP A 95 -12.38 -18.54 11.63
CA TRP A 95 -13.41 -19.45 12.13
C TRP A 95 -13.98 -18.99 13.48
N LYS A 96 -13.15 -18.43 14.38
CA LYS A 96 -13.62 -17.86 15.65
C LYS A 96 -14.47 -16.63 15.41
N GLN A 97 -14.04 -15.73 14.52
CA GLN A 97 -14.79 -14.53 14.19
C GLN A 97 -16.17 -14.88 13.63
N ARG A 98 -16.26 -15.82 12.68
CA ARG A 98 -17.54 -16.29 12.12
C ARG A 98 -18.44 -16.93 13.18
N ASN A 99 -17.88 -17.76 14.05
CA ASN A 99 -18.63 -18.38 15.15
C ASN A 99 -19.14 -17.35 16.15
N MET A 100 -18.31 -16.36 16.50
CA MET A 100 -18.68 -15.25 17.37
C MET A 100 -19.84 -14.45 16.77
N THR A 101 -19.78 -14.09 15.49
CA THR A 101 -20.88 -13.39 14.82
C THR A 101 -22.15 -14.22 14.81
N ALA A 102 -22.07 -15.52 14.47
CA ALA A 102 -23.23 -16.41 14.47
C ALA A 102 -23.85 -16.52 15.87
N ARG A 103 -23.02 -16.60 16.91
CA ARG A 103 -23.46 -16.70 18.29
C ARG A 103 -24.08 -15.40 18.79
N ALA A 104 -23.47 -14.25 18.50
CA ALA A 104 -24.02 -12.94 18.81
C ALA A 104 -25.41 -12.75 18.16
N VAL A 105 -25.59 -13.15 16.90
CA VAL A 105 -26.89 -13.12 16.22
C VAL A 105 -27.91 -14.05 16.88
N ALA A 106 -27.50 -15.24 17.31
CA ALA A 106 -28.39 -16.17 18.01
C ALA A 106 -28.88 -15.60 19.35
N LEU A 107 -27.98 -15.00 20.13
CA LEU A 107 -28.31 -14.34 21.39
C LEU A 107 -29.22 -13.13 21.17
N LEU A 108 -28.93 -12.29 20.16
CA LEU A 108 -29.75 -11.15 19.79
C LEU A 108 -31.19 -11.57 19.44
N ARG A 109 -31.35 -12.64 18.66
CA ARG A 109 -32.68 -13.18 18.31
C ARG A 109 -33.44 -13.73 19.52
N LYS A 110 -32.74 -14.28 20.50
CA LYS A 110 -33.34 -14.75 21.76
C LYS A 110 -33.86 -13.57 22.59
N GLY A 111 -33.19 -12.41 22.49
CA GLY A 111 -33.48 -11.21 23.26
C GLY A 111 -32.92 -11.28 24.67
N GLU A 112 -32.32 -10.18 25.13
CA GLU A 112 -31.60 -10.09 26.41
C GLU A 112 -32.44 -10.51 27.62
N ALA A 113 -33.73 -10.20 27.62
CA ALA A 113 -34.66 -10.58 28.70
C ALA A 113 -34.79 -12.10 28.89
N ASN A 114 -34.40 -12.90 27.89
CA ASN A 114 -34.49 -14.36 27.91
C ASN A 114 -33.11 -15.02 28.08
N TRP A 115 -32.06 -14.25 28.30
CA TRP A 115 -30.72 -14.79 28.50
C TRP A 115 -30.61 -15.41 29.89
N THR A 116 -29.99 -16.58 29.94
CA THR A 116 -29.48 -17.16 31.18
C THR A 116 -28.24 -16.38 31.63
N ALA A 117 -27.86 -16.49 32.91
CA ALA A 117 -26.65 -15.86 33.42
C ALA A 117 -25.38 -16.27 32.64
N ALA A 118 -25.32 -17.53 32.19
CA ALA A 118 -24.21 -18.03 31.36
C ALA A 118 -24.18 -17.36 29.98
N GLU A 119 -25.33 -17.15 29.35
CA GLU A 119 -25.44 -16.46 28.07
C GLU A 119 -25.11 -14.97 28.17
N SER A 120 -25.48 -14.30 29.26
CA SER A 120 -25.06 -12.93 29.53
C SER A 120 -23.54 -12.81 29.68
N ALA A 121 -22.91 -13.76 30.39
CA ALA A 121 -21.46 -13.80 30.52
C ALA A 121 -20.78 -14.08 29.17
N GLU A 122 -21.34 -15.00 28.37
CA GLU A 122 -20.87 -15.26 27.01
C GLU A 122 -20.97 -14.01 26.12
N ALA A 123 -22.11 -13.30 26.16
CA ALA A 123 -22.29 -12.07 25.40
C ALA A 123 -21.22 -11.01 25.74
N ALA A 124 -20.93 -10.82 27.03
CA ALA A 124 -19.88 -9.91 27.48
C ALA A 124 -18.49 -10.29 26.93
N ILE A 125 -18.17 -11.59 26.84
CA ILE A 125 -16.92 -12.06 26.24
C ILE A 125 -16.87 -11.75 24.74
N LEU A 126 -17.97 -12.00 24.01
CA LEU A 126 -18.04 -11.71 22.57
C LEU A 126 -17.93 -10.21 22.30
N GLU A 127 -18.56 -9.38 23.13
CA GLU A 127 -18.47 -7.92 23.06
C GLU A 127 -17.05 -7.43 23.35
N ALA A 128 -16.39 -7.95 24.39
CA ALA A 128 -15.00 -7.61 24.71
C ALA A 128 -14.04 -7.98 23.56
N ALA A 129 -14.20 -9.16 22.97
CA ALA A 129 -13.44 -9.58 21.80
C ALA A 129 -13.68 -8.64 20.60
N TRP A 130 -14.93 -8.30 20.32
CA TRP A 130 -15.28 -7.38 19.23
C TRP A 130 -14.76 -5.97 19.47
N ALA A 131 -14.83 -5.47 20.71
CA ALA A 131 -14.31 -4.17 21.10
C ALA A 131 -12.79 -4.09 20.86
N TRP A 132 -12.03 -5.14 21.22
CA TRP A 132 -10.61 -5.19 20.94
C TRP A 132 -10.30 -5.21 19.43
N ILE A 133 -11.00 -6.04 18.64
CA ILE A 133 -10.85 -6.06 17.17
C ILE A 133 -11.13 -4.67 16.58
N THR A 134 -12.17 -4.01 17.07
CA THR A 134 -12.54 -2.66 16.63
C THR A 134 -11.47 -1.65 17.00
N ALA A 135 -10.91 -1.71 18.21
CA ALA A 135 -9.81 -0.84 18.63
C ALA A 135 -8.57 -0.97 17.73
N VAL A 136 -8.20 -2.21 17.33
CA VAL A 136 -7.10 -2.43 16.39
C VAL A 136 -7.38 -1.80 15.03
N ARG A 137 -8.62 -1.91 14.52
CA ARG A 137 -9.02 -1.29 13.23
C ARG A 137 -8.99 0.24 13.32
N THR A 138 -9.53 0.80 14.39
CA THR A 138 -9.48 2.25 14.64
C THR A 138 -8.06 2.77 14.69
N GLU A 139 -7.15 2.05 15.35
CA GLU A 139 -5.74 2.44 15.40
C GLU A 139 -5.06 2.34 14.03
N SER A 140 -5.38 1.31 13.23
CA SER A 140 -4.94 1.22 11.83
C SER A 140 -5.38 2.45 11.04
N ASP A 141 -6.66 2.82 11.11
CA ASP A 141 -7.19 3.99 10.41
C ASP A 141 -6.51 5.29 10.86
N ALA A 142 -6.19 5.42 12.16
CA ALA A 142 -5.45 6.56 12.70
C ALA A 142 -4.01 6.62 12.15
N ILE A 143 -3.29 5.50 12.13
CA ILE A 143 -1.94 5.43 11.55
C ILE A 143 -1.97 5.76 10.04
N GLU A 144 -2.98 5.29 9.31
CA GLU A 144 -3.16 5.62 7.89
C GLU A 144 -3.35 7.12 7.68
N ALA A 145 -4.14 7.78 8.53
CA ALA A 145 -4.32 9.23 8.50
C ALA A 145 -3.00 9.97 8.80
N ASP A 146 -2.22 9.50 9.78
CA ASP A 146 -0.91 10.06 10.09
C ASP A 146 0.04 9.93 8.89
N ILE A 147 0.12 8.75 8.27
CA ILE A 147 0.95 8.51 7.07
C ILE A 147 0.56 9.45 5.93
N ALA A 148 -0.73 9.68 5.72
CA ALA A 148 -1.20 10.59 4.67
C ALA A 148 -0.78 12.05 4.92
N ALA A 149 -0.57 12.44 6.18
CA ALA A 149 -0.17 13.79 6.57
C ALA A 149 1.35 14.04 6.52
N LEU A 150 2.17 12.98 6.48
CA LEU A 150 3.64 13.11 6.49
C LEU A 150 4.21 13.67 5.19
N ALA A 151 5.32 14.40 5.33
CA ALA A 151 6.20 14.75 4.21
C ALA A 151 7.08 13.55 3.81
N ASN A 152 7.58 13.53 2.57
CA ASN A 152 8.30 12.39 2.00
C ASN A 152 9.56 12.01 2.80
N ASP A 153 10.28 13.00 3.32
CA ASP A 153 11.49 12.85 4.12
C ASP A 153 11.22 12.31 5.54
N GLN A 154 9.94 12.25 5.95
CA GLN A 154 9.49 11.73 7.24
C GLN A 154 8.93 10.31 7.13
N MET A 155 8.84 9.74 5.93
CA MET A 155 8.27 8.40 5.71
C MET A 155 9.27 7.27 6.02
N ASP A 156 10.57 7.57 5.99
CA ASP A 156 11.62 6.59 6.22
C ASP A 156 11.73 6.23 7.71
N GLY A 157 11.81 4.93 8.01
CA GLY A 157 11.99 4.43 9.38
C GLY A 157 10.74 4.46 10.26
N LEU A 158 9.55 4.69 9.68
CA LEU A 158 8.31 4.72 10.44
C LEU A 158 7.95 3.34 11.01
N THR A 159 7.64 3.29 12.30
CA THR A 159 7.25 2.06 13.01
C THR A 159 5.97 2.28 13.82
N TRP A 160 5.09 1.29 13.85
CA TRP A 160 3.79 1.37 14.53
C TRP A 160 3.51 0.21 15.49
N SER A 161 4.48 -0.68 15.71
CA SER A 161 4.31 -1.88 16.55
C SER A 161 3.90 -1.60 17.99
N GLU A 162 4.25 -0.42 18.52
CA GLU A 162 3.96 -0.01 19.90
C GLU A 162 2.56 0.62 20.06
N ARG A 163 1.89 0.97 18.96
CA ARG A 163 0.59 1.63 18.98
C ARG A 163 -0.57 0.65 19.20
N TRP A 164 -0.31 -0.63 19.03
CA TRP A 164 -1.37 -1.62 19.00
C TRP A 164 -1.99 -1.87 20.38
N PRO A 165 -3.33 -1.97 20.47
CA PRO A 165 -4.03 -2.32 21.71
C PRO A 165 -3.56 -3.66 22.27
N VAL A 166 -3.28 -3.70 23.57
CA VAL A 166 -2.94 -4.94 24.27
C VAL A 166 -4.17 -5.87 24.29
N PRO A 167 -4.02 -7.16 23.93
CA PRO A 167 -5.09 -8.14 24.08
C PRO A 167 -5.67 -8.18 25.48
N LEU A 168 -7.00 -8.28 25.58
CA LEU A 168 -7.64 -8.62 26.86
C LEU A 168 -7.24 -10.06 27.22
N ALA A 169 -6.69 -10.24 28.42
CA ALA A 169 -6.22 -11.52 28.97
C ALA A 169 -7.37 -12.46 29.36
#